data_AF-A0A403QGY3-F1
#
_entry.id   AF-A0A403QGY3-F1
#
_cell.length_a   1.000
_cell.length_b   1.000
_cell.length_c   1.000
_cell.angle_alpha   90.00
_cell.angle_beta   90.00
_cell.angle_gamma   90.00
#
_symmetry.space_group_name_H-M   'P 1'
#
loop_
_entity.id
_entity.type
_entity.pdbx_description
1 polymer ?
#
loop_
_entity_poly.entity_id
_entity_poly.type
_entity_poly.pdbx_seq_one_letter_code
_entity_poly.pdbx_strand_id
1 'polypeptide(L)'
;MKYIILRMEGKIPREVPVIFSDLLVHADVARSMTAMIKEDISNANITDVRVVSAGFCNTAVECHGKSDTLNIASRDIDDTVINTVDYTFGLLFGE
;
A
#
# COMPACT_ATOMS: atom_id res chain seq x y z
N MET A 1 9.94 -6.78 7.13
CA MET A 1 9.31 -5.54 6.63
C MET A 1 7.81 -5.69 6.79
N LYS A 2 7.12 -4.57 6.92
CA LYS A 2 5.66 -4.52 6.97
C LYS A 2 5.15 -3.86 5.71
N TYR A 3 3.90 -4.15 5.37
CA TYR A 3 3.23 -3.48 4.27
C TYR A 3 1.76 -3.22 4.58
N ILE A 4 1.19 -2.25 3.86
CA ILE A 4 -0.25 -2.08 3.66
C ILE A 4 -0.52 -1.94 2.17
N ILE A 5 -1.71 -2.33 1.72
CA ILE A 5 -2.21 -2.04 0.38
C ILE A 5 -3.39 -1.09 0.50
N LEU A 6 -3.24 0.09 -0.08
CA LEU A 6 -4.27 1.10 -0.17
C LEU A 6 -5.04 0.92 -1.46
N ARG A 7 -6.36 0.78 -1.37
CA ARG A 7 -7.25 0.84 -2.51
C ARG A 7 -7.83 2.24 -2.59
N MET A 8 -7.54 2.90 -3.71
CA MET A 8 -8.16 4.17 -4.09
C MET A 8 -9.29 3.88 -5.05
N GLU A 9 -10.50 4.29 -4.69
CA GLU A 9 -11.64 4.28 -5.59
C GLU A 9 -11.69 5.58 -6.39
N GLY A 10 -12.24 5.51 -7.60
CA GLY A 10 -12.33 6.65 -8.51
C GLY A 10 -12.76 6.16 -9.89
N LYS A 11 -12.47 6.94 -10.94
CA LYS A 11 -12.78 6.54 -12.33
C LYS A 11 -12.06 5.24 -12.72
N ILE A 12 -10.83 5.06 -12.24
CA ILE A 12 -10.05 3.83 -12.40
C ILE A 12 -9.57 3.43 -11.00
N PRO A 13 -10.16 2.41 -10.39
CA PRO A 13 -9.70 1.90 -9.11
C PRO A 13 -8.25 1.40 -9.21
N ARG A 14 -7.43 1.71 -8.21
CA ARG A 14 -6.04 1.28 -8.16
C ARG A 14 -5.66 0.83 -6.75
N GLU A 15 -4.84 -0.20 -6.68
CA GLU A 15 -4.22 -0.66 -5.44
C GLU A 15 -2.75 -0.22 -5.43
N VAL A 16 -2.33 0.44 -4.34
CA VAL A 16 -0.97 0.92 -4.16
C VAL A 16 -0.40 0.31 -2.88
N PRO A 17 0.63 -0.56 -3.00
CA PRO A 17 1.34 -1.06 -1.83
C PRO A 17 2.28 0.00 -1.26
N VAL A 18 2.34 0.05 0.06
CA VAL A 18 3.31 0.84 0.82
C VAL A 18 4.09 -0.14 1.69
N ILE A 19 5.39 -0.28 1.41
CA ILE A 19 6.32 -1.12 2.17
C ILE A 19 7.11 -0.24 3.12
N PHE A 20 7.26 -0.67 4.36
CA PHE A 20 7.92 0.10 5.40
C PHE A 20 8.64 -0.75 6.45
N SER A 21 9.49 -0.10 7.24
CA SER A 21 10.28 -0.73 8.30
C SER A 21 9.39 -1.37 9.38
N ASP A 22 9.87 -2.46 9.97
CA ASP A 22 9.20 -3.15 11.07
C ASP A 22 9.06 -2.28 12.34
N LEU A 23 9.78 -1.15 12.41
CA LEU A 23 9.67 -0.16 13.48
C LEU A 23 8.37 0.65 13.45
N LEU A 24 7.67 0.71 12.30
CA LEU A 24 6.42 1.44 12.19
C LEU A 24 5.20 0.53 12.42
N VAL A 25 4.11 1.14 12.87
CA VAL A 25 2.84 0.48 13.17
C VAL A 25 1.91 0.61 11.95
N HIS A 26 1.27 -0.49 11.53
CA HIS A 26 0.40 -0.49 10.34
C HIS A 26 -0.70 0.59 10.39
N ALA A 27 -1.38 0.73 11.53
CA ALA A 27 -2.43 1.74 11.70
C ALA A 27 -1.93 3.17 11.56
N ASP A 28 -0.71 3.48 12.03
CA ASP A 28 -0.15 4.83 11.95
C ASP A 28 0.32 5.16 10.54
N VAL A 29 0.91 4.19 9.84
CA VAL A 29 1.25 4.33 8.42
C VAL A 29 -0.03 4.50 7.60
N ALA A 30 -1.04 3.66 7.81
CA ALA A 30 -2.32 3.74 7.11
C ALA A 30 -3.00 5.10 7.30
N ARG A 31 -3.03 5.60 8.54
CA ARG A 31 -3.60 6.91 8.87
C ARG A 31 -2.86 8.04 8.16
N SER A 32 -1.53 8.02 8.25
CA SER A 32 -0.67 9.06 7.64
C SER A 32 -0.79 9.07 6.12
N MET A 33 -0.73 7.90 5.48
CA MET A 33 -0.89 7.79 4.02
C MET A 33 -2.29 8.20 3.56
N THR A 34 -3.33 7.79 4.29
CA THR A 34 -4.71 8.17 3.96
C THR A 34 -4.92 9.68 4.09
N ALA A 35 -4.35 10.31 5.13
CA ALA A 35 -4.43 11.76 5.32
C ALA A 35 -3.73 12.50 4.16
N MET A 36 -2.51 12.10 3.82
CA MET A 36 -1.75 12.66 2.70
C MET A 36 -2.49 12.56 1.38
N ILE A 37 -3.02 11.37 1.04
CA ILE A 37 -3.79 11.19 -0.20
C ILE A 37 -5.05 12.07 -0.18
N LYS A 38 -5.74 12.17 0.96
CA LYS A 38 -6.96 12.99 1.10
C LYS A 38 -6.71 14.48 0.89
N GLU A 39 -5.56 15.00 1.30
CA GLU A 39 -5.16 16.37 1.01
C GLU A 39 -4.96 16.59 -0.51
N ASP A 40 -4.43 15.58 -1.21
CA ASP A 40 -4.21 15.60 -2.66
C ASP A 40 -5.45 15.24 -3.52
N ILE A 41 -6.56 14.79 -2.92
CA ILE A 41 -7.77 14.32 -3.63
C ILE A 41 -8.32 15.34 -4.62
N SER A 42 -8.17 16.64 -4.34
CA SER A 42 -8.66 17.73 -5.19
C SER A 42 -8.14 17.67 -6.63
N ASN A 43 -7.02 16.98 -6.89
CA ASN A 43 -6.40 16.89 -8.21
C ASN A 43 -6.64 15.55 -8.95
N ALA A 44 -7.17 14.51 -8.29
CA ALA A 44 -7.00 13.13 -8.76
C ALA A 44 -8.29 12.33 -9.05
N ASN A 45 -9.50 12.90 -8.94
CA ASN A 45 -10.79 12.18 -9.12
C ASN A 45 -10.92 10.91 -8.24
N ILE A 46 -10.31 10.92 -7.06
CA ILE A 46 -10.39 9.84 -6.07
C ILE A 46 -11.64 10.07 -5.21
N THR A 47 -12.47 9.04 -5.04
CA THR A 47 -13.73 9.13 -4.28
C THR A 47 -13.64 8.50 -2.89
N ASP A 48 -12.77 7.52 -2.71
CA ASP A 48 -12.52 6.86 -1.42
C ASP A 48 -11.11 6.28 -1.36
N VAL A 49 -10.60 6.12 -0.13
CA VAL A 49 -9.30 5.51 0.16
C VAL A 49 -9.44 4.61 1.37
N ARG A 50 -9.10 3.33 1.22
CA ARG A 50 -9.14 2.35 2.31
C ARG A 50 -8.01 1.35 2.24
N VAL A 51 -7.61 0.81 3.38
CA VAL A 51 -6.68 -0.32 3.43
C VAL A 51 -7.43 -1.60 3.12
N VAL A 52 -6.94 -2.38 2.16
CA VAL A 52 -7.53 -3.67 1.74
C VAL A 52 -6.70 -4.88 2.10
N SER A 53 -5.42 -4.66 2.41
CA SER A 53 -4.53 -5.69 2.91
C SER A 53 -3.44 -5.10 3.79
N ALA A 54 -2.96 -5.87 4.75
CA ALA A 54 -1.85 -5.50 5.61
C ALA A 54 -1.20 -6.75 6.19
N GLY A 55 0.13 -6.75 6.27
CA GLY A 55 0.87 -7.88 6.78
C GLY A 55 2.37 -7.62 6.84
N PHE A 56 3.12 -8.71 6.77
CA PHE A 56 4.57 -8.73 6.78
C PHE A 56 5.06 -9.27 5.44
N CYS A 57 6.20 -8.78 4.98
CA CYS A 57 6.89 -9.33 3.82
C CYS A 57 8.40 -9.38 4.06
N ASN A 58 9.06 -10.35 3.43
CA ASN A 58 10.51 -10.40 3.36
C ASN A 58 11.03 -9.68 2.10
N THR A 59 12.35 -9.63 1.92
CA THR A 59 12.99 -8.99 0.77
C THR A 59 12.74 -9.73 -0.55
N ALA A 60 12.34 -11.00 -0.50
CA ALA A 60 11.90 -11.78 -1.67
C ALA A 60 10.40 -11.56 -1.99
N VAL A 61 9.72 -10.69 -1.24
CA VAL A 61 8.30 -10.35 -1.42
C VAL A 61 7.37 -11.56 -1.18
N GLU A 62 7.67 -12.35 -0.15
CA GLU A 62 6.74 -13.35 0.38
C GLU A 62 5.90 -12.71 1.50
N CYS A 63 4.64 -12.41 1.19
CA CYS A 63 3.71 -11.69 2.06
C CYS A 63 2.88 -12.65 2.89
N HIS A 64 2.72 -12.33 4.18
CA HIS A 64 2.04 -13.21 5.12
C HIS A 64 1.51 -12.46 6.35
N GLY A 65 0.73 -13.19 7.15
CA GLY A 65 0.30 -12.77 8.48
C GLY A 65 -0.88 -11.82 8.49
N LYS A 66 -1.01 -11.11 9.61
CA LYS A 66 -2.13 -10.21 9.87
C LYS A 66 -1.65 -9.01 10.66
N SER A 67 -2.16 -7.84 10.33
CA SER A 67 -1.92 -6.64 11.12
C SER A 67 -2.69 -6.71 12.44
N ASP A 68 -1.98 -6.60 13.56
CA ASP A 68 -2.59 -6.54 14.89
C ASP A 68 -3.41 -5.25 15.10
N THR A 69 -2.95 -4.14 14.54
CA THR A 69 -3.56 -2.81 14.77
C THR A 69 -4.68 -2.48 13.79
N LEU A 70 -4.67 -3.07 12.60
CA LEU A 70 -5.75 -2.90 11.62
C LEU A 70 -6.72 -4.09 11.61
N ASN A 71 -6.36 -5.22 12.23
CA ASN A 71 -7.12 -6.47 12.18
C ASN A 71 -7.41 -6.97 10.74
N ILE A 72 -6.53 -6.62 9.79
CA ILE A 72 -6.60 -6.99 8.36
C ILE A 72 -5.48 -7.99 8.06
N ALA A 73 -5.78 -9.04 7.29
CA ALA A 73 -4.83 -10.08 6.92
C ALA A 73 -4.22 -9.84 5.54
N SER A 74 -3.03 -10.41 5.31
CA SER A 74 -2.43 -10.54 3.99
C SER A 74 -3.33 -11.39 3.07
N ARG A 75 -3.38 -11.06 1.78
CA ARG A 75 -4.07 -11.84 0.76
C ARG A 75 -3.06 -12.63 -0.07
N ASP A 76 -3.50 -13.76 -0.61
CA ASP A 76 -2.65 -14.65 -1.44
C ASP A 76 -2.08 -13.97 -2.71
N ILE A 77 -2.70 -12.87 -3.16
CA ILE A 77 -2.27 -12.12 -4.35
C ILE A 77 -1.24 -11.03 -4.06
N ASP A 78 -0.97 -10.71 -2.79
CA ASP A 78 -0.22 -9.50 -2.43
C ASP A 78 1.24 -9.56 -2.90
N ASP A 79 1.84 -10.74 -2.95
CA ASP A 79 3.18 -10.97 -3.51
C ASP A 79 3.25 -10.47 -4.96
N THR A 80 2.21 -10.78 -5.74
CA THR A 80 2.13 -10.38 -7.14
C THR A 80 1.85 -8.88 -7.26
N VAL A 81 0.96 -8.34 -6.43
CA VAL A 81 0.65 -6.90 -6.44
C VAL A 81 1.91 -6.08 -6.15
N ILE A 82 2.66 -6.45 -5.10
CA ILE A 82 3.89 -5.73 -4.73
C ILE A 82 4.97 -5.86 -5.81
N ASN A 83 5.20 -7.05 -6.35
CA ASN A 83 6.23 -7.26 -7.37
C ASN A 83 5.96 -6.60 -8.72
N THR A 84 4.70 -6.28 -9.03
CA THR A 84 4.30 -5.71 -10.33
C THR A 84 4.11 -4.20 -10.30
N VAL A 85 4.27 -3.57 -9.13
CA VAL A 85 4.18 -2.12 -9.00
C VAL A 85 5.46 -1.47 -9.50
N ASP A 86 5.31 -0.50 -10.40
CA ASP A 86 6.41 0.36 -10.82
C ASP A 86 6.71 1.40 -9.72
N TYR A 87 7.73 1.10 -8.91
CA TYR A 87 8.23 2.01 -7.86
C TYR A 87 9.03 3.19 -8.41
N THR A 88 9.38 3.20 -9.70
CA THR A 88 10.00 4.36 -10.34
C THR A 88 8.95 5.38 -10.74
N PHE A 89 7.67 5.01 -10.77
CA PHE A 89 6.58 5.86 -11.24
C PHE A 89 6.87 6.46 -12.63
N GLY A 90 7.47 5.67 -13.52
CA GLY A 90 7.90 6.11 -14.85
C GLY A 90 9.19 6.92 -14.89
N LEU A 91 9.93 7.07 -13.79
CA LEU A 91 11.27 7.63 -13.81
C LEU A 91 12.24 6.65 -14.47
N LEU A 92 12.65 6.98 -15.69
CA LEU A 92 13.70 6.25 -16.40
C LEU A 92 15.05 6.73 -15.89
N PHE A 93 15.76 5.87 -15.16
CA PHE A 93 17.17 6.08 -14.87
C PHE A 93 17.94 5.73 -16.15
N GLY A 94 18.49 6.75 -16.82
CA GLY A 94 19.27 6.56 -18.05
C GLY A 94 20.53 5.71 -17.81
N GLU A 95 21.00 5.05 -18.87
CA GLU A 95 22.32 4.38 -18.92
C GLU A 95 23.49 5.39 -18.85
#